data_AF-A0A068THG0-F1
#
_entry.id   AF-A0A068THG0-F1
#
_cell.length_a   1.000
_cell.length_b   1.000
_cell.length_c   1.000
_cell.angle_alpha   90.00
_cell.angle_beta   90.00
_cell.angle_gamma   90.00
#
_symmetry.space_group_name_H-M   'P 1'
#
loop_
_entity.id
_entity.type
_entity.pdbx_description
1 polymer ?
#
loop_
_entity_poly.entity_id
_entity_poly.type
_entity_poly.pdbx_seq_one_letter_code
_entity_poly.pdbx_strand_id
1 'polypeptide(L)'
;MTDALSGGRLNVGVSAGPPLHAELVAPLVFDGDWQNFDFSYARVERLLADLEGNYIGDGETYVISPGNRQQARLQPFAKGLRDRVWYGGGSLRSSEWAGRTGLNLMIGSLTSGDISDDFLEAQARQLAAFRAALPAGRSPRVAAGRVIVPTDGADKHTRENTEIMPQAGMSERSRLRGRAARFSVAIWSAAQTRSSKGCSPTVFCARSANSGSSCPMNLLWRSTPRSSPISRRRSRPRSAGSGRSPKIPSIPGKHSHD
;
A
#
# COMPACT_ATOMS: atom_id res chain seq x y z
N MET A 1 -10.24 -9.21 1.56
CA MET A 1 -11.50 -8.46 1.34
C MET A 1 -11.27 -7.02 0.84
N THR A 2 -10.56 -6.17 1.59
CA THR A 2 -10.37 -4.75 1.25
C THR A 2 -9.89 -4.48 -0.16
N ASP A 3 -8.95 -5.28 -0.68
CA ASP A 3 -8.46 -5.10 -2.05
C ASP A 3 -9.57 -5.29 -3.11
N ALA A 4 -10.41 -6.32 -2.95
CA ALA A 4 -11.53 -6.60 -3.85
C ALA A 4 -12.56 -5.46 -3.84
N LEU A 5 -12.94 -4.98 -2.65
CA LEU A 5 -13.85 -3.84 -2.51
C LEU A 5 -13.27 -2.55 -3.08
N SER A 6 -11.95 -2.39 -3.01
CA SER A 6 -11.26 -1.23 -3.58
C SER A 6 -11.10 -1.31 -5.11
N GLY A 7 -11.42 -2.44 -5.74
CA GLY A 7 -11.17 -2.66 -7.17
C GLY A 7 -9.69 -2.80 -7.50
N GLY A 8 -8.88 -3.43 -6.64
CA GLY A 8 -7.45 -3.64 -6.88
C GLY A 8 -6.60 -2.39 -6.70
N ARG A 9 -6.98 -1.49 -5.77
CA ARG A 9 -6.27 -0.22 -5.51
C ARG A 9 -5.51 -0.20 -4.18
N LEU A 10 -5.63 -1.25 -3.36
CA LEU A 10 -4.93 -1.35 -2.09
C LEU A 10 -3.40 -1.37 -2.27
N ASN A 11 -2.69 -0.63 -1.45
CA ASN A 11 -1.24 -0.78 -1.27
C ASN A 11 -1.01 -1.11 0.19
N VAL A 12 -0.25 -2.16 0.48
CA VAL A 12 -0.09 -2.67 1.84
C VAL A 12 1.32 -2.35 2.31
N GLY A 13 1.44 -1.53 3.35
CA GLY A 13 2.71 -1.31 4.04
C GLY A 13 2.90 -2.34 5.14
N VAL A 14 4.06 -2.98 5.17
CA VAL A 14 4.45 -3.94 6.21
C VAL A 14 5.84 -3.63 6.76
N SER A 15 6.06 -4.07 7.99
CA SER A 15 7.35 -4.04 8.67
C SER A 15 7.50 -5.31 9.49
N ALA A 16 8.74 -5.64 9.86
CA ALA A 16 9.04 -6.75 10.73
C ALA A 16 9.91 -6.27 11.90
N GLY A 17 9.94 -7.06 12.96
CA GLY A 17 10.56 -6.73 14.23
C GLY A 17 9.51 -6.64 15.35
N PRO A 18 9.96 -6.83 16.61
CA PRO A 18 9.08 -6.66 17.75
C PRO A 18 8.57 -5.21 17.80
N PRO A 19 7.31 -4.99 18.24
CA PRO A 19 6.81 -3.66 18.51
C PRO A 19 7.74 -2.91 19.45
N LEU A 20 7.85 -1.59 19.26
CA LEU A 20 8.55 -0.76 20.23
C LEU A 20 7.81 -0.84 21.57
N HIS A 21 8.53 -1.09 22.66
CA HIS A 21 7.95 -1.32 23.99
C HIS A 21 6.98 -2.50 24.05
N ALA A 22 7.32 -3.60 23.35
CA ALA A 22 6.52 -4.83 23.36
C ALA A 22 6.22 -5.30 24.79
N GLU A 23 7.11 -5.08 25.76
CA GLU A 23 6.92 -5.45 27.17
C GLU A 23 5.67 -4.82 27.80
N LEU A 24 5.25 -3.64 27.32
CA LEU A 24 4.07 -2.94 27.81
C LEU A 24 2.78 -3.36 27.08
N VAL A 25 2.89 -3.62 25.77
CA VAL A 25 1.71 -3.79 24.90
C VAL A 25 1.44 -5.25 24.57
N ALA A 26 2.47 -6.08 24.47
CA ALA A 26 2.37 -7.47 24.08
C ALA A 26 1.45 -8.29 25.01
N PRO A 27 1.46 -8.13 26.36
CA PRO A 27 0.53 -8.86 27.22
C PRO A 27 -0.95 -8.52 26.98
N LEU A 28 -1.25 -7.40 26.31
CA LEU A 28 -2.61 -6.98 25.97
C LEU A 28 -3.05 -7.43 24.57
N VAL A 29 -2.09 -7.74 23.69
CA VAL A 29 -2.33 -8.02 22.26
C VAL A 29 -2.13 -9.49 21.92
N PHE A 30 -1.22 -10.16 22.61
CA PHE A 30 -0.84 -11.53 22.34
C PHE A 30 -1.22 -12.43 23.50
N ASP A 31 -1.95 -13.49 23.18
CA ASP A 31 -2.20 -14.57 24.13
C ASP A 31 -0.95 -15.45 24.27
N GLY A 32 -0.63 -15.88 25.48
CA GLY A 32 0.45 -16.82 25.76
C GLY A 32 1.86 -16.21 25.78
N ASP A 33 2.86 -17.02 25.45
CA ASP A 33 4.29 -16.66 25.53
C ASP A 33 4.73 -15.89 24.28
N TRP A 34 4.35 -14.61 24.24
CA TRP A 34 4.58 -13.72 23.10
C TRP A 34 6.06 -13.52 22.79
N GLN A 35 6.95 -13.70 23.76
CA GLN A 35 8.40 -13.55 23.59
C GLN A 35 8.95 -14.58 22.60
N ASN A 36 8.31 -15.74 22.48
CA ASN A 36 8.67 -16.80 21.55
C ASN A 36 8.03 -16.65 20.16
N PHE A 37 7.28 -15.56 19.91
CA PHE A 37 6.68 -15.33 18.61
C PHE A 37 7.71 -14.91 17.56
N ASP A 38 7.50 -15.38 16.33
CA ASP A 38 8.35 -15.00 15.20
C ASP A 38 8.07 -13.55 14.78
N PHE A 39 8.99 -12.64 15.11
CA PHE A 39 9.00 -11.25 14.64
C PHE A 39 9.97 -11.00 13.49
N SER A 40 10.53 -12.05 12.89
CA SER A 40 11.50 -11.95 11.80
C SER A 40 10.84 -11.65 10.46
N TYR A 41 11.68 -11.51 9.43
CA TYR A 41 11.23 -11.38 8.04
C TYR A 41 10.45 -12.59 7.53
N ALA A 42 10.63 -13.78 8.13
CA ALA A 42 9.92 -14.99 7.73
C ALA A 42 8.39 -14.82 7.83
N ARG A 43 7.88 -14.01 8.77
CA ARG A 43 6.45 -13.68 8.84
C ARG A 43 5.97 -12.92 7.62
N VAL A 44 6.77 -11.99 7.11
CA VAL A 44 6.44 -11.24 5.89
C VAL A 44 6.51 -12.17 4.68
N GLU A 45 7.50 -13.06 4.61
CA GLU A 45 7.62 -14.05 3.53
C GLU A 45 6.41 -14.98 3.47
N ARG A 46 5.91 -15.46 4.63
CA ARG A 46 4.66 -16.24 4.71
C ARG A 46 3.46 -15.47 4.18
N LEU A 47 3.29 -14.22 4.61
CA LEU A 47 2.23 -13.34 4.08
C LEU A 47 2.33 -13.21 2.56
N LEU A 48 3.53 -12.98 2.04
CA LEU A 48 3.75 -12.80 0.60
C LEU A 48 3.43 -14.08 -0.18
N ALA A 49 3.74 -15.25 0.36
CA ALA A 49 3.40 -16.55 -0.22
C ALA A 49 1.87 -16.78 -0.22
N ASP A 50 1.19 -16.47 0.88
CA ASP A 50 -0.27 -16.60 0.96
C ASP A 50 -0.98 -15.68 -0.04
N LEU A 51 -0.43 -14.48 -0.28
CA LEU A 51 -0.94 -13.53 -1.27
C LEU A 51 -0.79 -13.99 -2.73
N GLU A 52 0.01 -15.04 -3.00
CA GLU A 52 0.08 -15.66 -4.34
C GLU A 52 -1.19 -16.45 -4.69
N GLY A 53 -2.02 -16.78 -3.70
CA GLY A 53 -3.28 -17.48 -3.89
C GLY A 53 -3.16 -19.01 -3.95
N ASN A 54 -2.01 -19.53 -3.52
CA ASN A 54 -1.78 -20.96 -3.35
C ASN A 54 -2.75 -21.54 -2.29
N TYR A 55 -2.97 -22.86 -2.35
CA TYR A 55 -3.73 -23.56 -1.32
C TYR A 55 -2.92 -23.61 -0.01
N ILE A 56 -3.64 -23.55 1.10
CA ILE A 56 -3.12 -23.56 2.47
C ILE A 56 -3.35 -24.96 3.03
N GLY A 57 -2.33 -25.51 3.70
CA GLY A 57 -2.39 -26.81 4.37
C GLY A 57 -1.57 -27.88 3.65
N ASP A 58 -1.77 -29.12 4.08
CA ASP A 58 -1.09 -30.33 3.60
C ASP A 58 -1.67 -30.92 2.30
N GLY A 59 -2.76 -30.33 1.79
CA GLY A 59 -3.50 -30.84 0.63
C GLY A 59 -4.55 -31.91 0.97
N GLU A 60 -4.51 -32.46 2.18
CA GLU A 60 -5.45 -33.48 2.68
C GLU A 60 -6.48 -32.90 3.65
N THR A 61 -6.22 -31.69 4.17
CA THR A 61 -7.12 -30.95 5.05
C THR A 61 -8.08 -30.08 4.23
N TYR A 62 -9.38 -30.27 4.43
CA TYR A 62 -10.43 -29.56 3.71
C TYR A 62 -11.34 -28.76 4.65
N VAL A 63 -11.77 -27.59 4.19
CA VAL A 63 -12.86 -26.83 4.81
C VAL A 63 -14.18 -27.42 4.31
N ILE A 64 -14.96 -27.97 5.25
CA ILE A 64 -16.25 -28.61 4.97
C ILE A 64 -17.38 -27.71 5.44
N SER A 65 -18.38 -27.53 4.58
CA SER A 65 -19.62 -26.81 4.85
C SER A 65 -20.81 -27.60 4.29
N PRO A 66 -22.06 -27.34 4.70
CA PRO A 66 -23.25 -28.11 4.30
C PRO A 66 -23.56 -28.24 2.79
N GLY A 67 -22.72 -27.70 1.90
CA GLY A 67 -22.82 -27.91 0.46
C GLY A 67 -21.50 -27.82 -0.31
N ASN A 68 -20.36 -27.79 0.38
CA ASN A 68 -19.06 -27.66 -0.28
C ASN A 68 -17.93 -28.25 0.57
N ARG A 69 -16.99 -28.92 -0.09
CA ARG A 69 -15.70 -29.36 0.45
C ARG A 69 -14.62 -28.73 -0.41
N GLN A 70 -13.80 -27.86 0.18
CA GLN A 70 -12.78 -27.11 -0.55
C GLN A 70 -11.47 -27.06 0.23
N GLN A 71 -10.34 -27.09 -0.47
CA GLN A 71 -9.05 -26.77 0.15
C GLN A 71 -9.03 -25.30 0.56
N ALA A 72 -8.40 -25.01 1.69
CA ALA A 72 -8.28 -23.66 2.18
C ALA A 72 -7.38 -22.83 1.26
N ARG A 73 -7.75 -21.57 1.05
CA ARG A 73 -6.91 -20.53 0.42
C ARG A 73 -7.45 -19.17 0.84
N LEU A 74 -6.65 -18.12 0.73
CA LEU A 74 -7.15 -16.76 0.98
C LEU A 74 -8.25 -16.37 -0.01
N GLN A 75 -9.43 -16.04 0.52
CA GLN A 75 -10.57 -15.58 -0.27
C GLN A 75 -11.11 -14.23 0.23
N PRO A 76 -11.57 -13.32 -0.67
CA PRO A 76 -11.41 -13.39 -2.12
C PRO A 76 -9.95 -13.22 -2.56
N PHE A 77 -9.56 -13.89 -3.66
CA PHE A 77 -8.20 -13.80 -4.19
C PHE A 77 -7.90 -12.41 -4.76
N ALA A 78 -6.84 -11.79 -4.25
CA ALA A 78 -6.43 -10.43 -4.59
C ALA A 78 -5.30 -10.45 -5.63
N LYS A 79 -5.66 -10.66 -6.91
CA LYS A 79 -4.69 -10.76 -8.01
C LYS A 79 -3.76 -9.54 -8.05
N GLY A 80 -2.45 -9.78 -8.08
CA GLY A 80 -1.42 -8.73 -8.16
C GLY A 80 -1.29 -7.87 -6.89
N LEU A 81 -1.86 -8.28 -5.75
CA LEU A 81 -1.65 -7.57 -4.49
C LEU A 81 -0.22 -7.69 -3.97
N ARG A 82 0.43 -8.84 -4.19
CA ARG A 82 1.85 -9.06 -3.85
C ARG A 82 2.76 -7.98 -4.43
N ASP A 83 2.56 -7.60 -5.69
CA ASP A 83 3.37 -6.57 -6.37
C ASP A 83 3.15 -5.15 -5.81
N ARG A 84 2.10 -4.96 -5.01
CA ARG A 84 1.70 -3.71 -4.36
C ARG A 84 2.00 -3.70 -2.86
N VAL A 85 2.77 -4.66 -2.36
CA VAL A 85 3.29 -4.66 -0.99
C VAL A 85 4.51 -3.74 -0.91
N TRP A 86 4.55 -2.95 0.17
CA TRP A 86 5.60 -2.00 0.50
C TRP A 86 6.26 -2.40 1.80
N TYR A 87 7.58 -2.32 1.84
CA TYR A 87 8.34 -2.56 3.06
C TYR A 87 8.89 -1.25 3.63
N GLY A 88 8.70 -1.04 4.93
CA GLY A 88 9.31 0.07 5.67
C GLY A 88 10.80 -0.14 5.88
N GLY A 89 11.64 0.45 5.01
CA GLY A 89 13.10 0.40 5.11
C GLY A 89 13.62 1.52 6.00
N GLY A 90 14.19 1.15 7.16
CA GLY A 90 14.77 2.09 8.11
C GLY A 90 16.25 1.85 8.40
N SER A 91 16.84 0.80 7.83
CA SER A 91 18.23 0.39 8.02
C SER A 91 18.82 -0.18 6.73
N LEU A 92 20.15 -0.36 6.68
CA LEU A 92 20.79 -0.98 5.53
C LEU A 92 20.22 -2.38 5.29
N ARG A 93 20.23 -3.20 6.35
CA ARG A 93 19.77 -4.58 6.35
C ARG A 93 18.33 -4.71 5.85
N SER A 94 17.43 -3.85 6.32
CA SER A 94 16.02 -3.90 5.93
C SER A 94 15.80 -3.48 4.48
N SER A 95 16.55 -2.47 4.02
CA SER A 95 16.46 -1.99 2.64
C SER A 95 16.99 -3.03 1.65
N GLU A 96 18.12 -3.66 1.95
CA GLU A 96 18.66 -4.77 1.14
C GLU A 96 17.71 -5.97 1.10
N TRP A 97 17.16 -6.38 2.26
CA TRP A 97 16.23 -7.49 2.32
C TRP A 97 14.97 -7.21 1.51
N ALA A 98 14.39 -6.01 1.62
CA ALA A 98 13.25 -5.61 0.80
C ALA A 98 13.56 -5.68 -0.71
N GLY A 99 14.79 -5.34 -1.09
CA GLY A 99 15.30 -5.45 -2.46
C GLY A 99 15.35 -6.91 -2.92
N ARG A 100 16.00 -7.79 -2.14
CA ARG A 100 16.08 -9.24 -2.44
C ARG A 100 14.71 -9.88 -2.60
N THR A 101 13.75 -9.48 -1.76
CA THR A 101 12.37 -9.98 -1.79
C THR A 101 11.52 -9.36 -2.93
N GLY A 102 12.04 -8.34 -3.61
CA GLY A 102 11.37 -7.71 -4.77
C GLY A 102 10.18 -6.81 -4.42
N LEU A 103 10.14 -6.30 -3.19
CA LEU A 103 9.07 -5.45 -2.67
C LEU A 103 9.22 -3.99 -3.14
N ASN A 104 8.15 -3.21 -3.02
CA ASN A 104 8.28 -1.75 -3.08
C ASN A 104 8.93 -1.25 -1.78
N LEU A 105 9.68 -0.15 -1.84
CA LEU A 105 10.39 0.41 -0.69
C LEU A 105 9.73 1.70 -0.20
N MET A 106 9.50 1.81 1.10
CA MET A 106 9.10 3.06 1.76
C MET A 106 10.16 3.46 2.79
N ILE A 107 10.79 4.61 2.59
CA ILE A 107 11.79 5.18 3.51
C ILE A 107 11.21 6.36 4.28
N GLY A 108 11.43 6.38 5.60
CA GLY A 108 10.83 7.38 6.48
C GLY A 108 11.64 8.68 6.58
N SER A 109 11.22 9.55 7.49
CA SER A 109 12.01 10.70 7.96
C SER A 109 12.98 10.31 9.09
N LEU A 110 12.97 9.03 9.49
CA LEU A 110 13.86 8.44 10.47
C LEU A 110 14.64 7.30 9.81
N THR A 111 15.93 7.20 10.13
CA THR A 111 16.80 6.10 9.71
C THR A 111 17.68 5.67 10.87
N SER A 112 18.10 4.41 10.88
CA SER A 112 19.24 4.01 11.71
C SER A 112 20.50 4.72 11.25
N GLY A 113 21.35 5.05 12.21
CA GLY A 113 22.70 5.58 12.03
C GLY A 113 23.75 4.47 12.01
N ASP A 114 23.40 3.30 11.49
CA ASP A 114 24.31 2.17 11.29
C ASP A 114 25.26 2.37 10.10
N ILE A 115 24.95 3.32 9.21
CA ILE A 115 25.66 3.52 7.93
C ILE A 115 26.42 4.84 7.86
N SER A 116 25.81 5.92 8.33
CA SER A 116 26.38 7.28 8.36
C SER A 116 25.66 8.10 9.42
N ASP A 117 26.36 9.11 9.93
CA ASP A 117 25.80 10.15 10.79
C ASP A 117 25.03 11.20 9.99
N ASP A 118 25.32 11.33 8.69
CA ASP A 118 24.55 12.15 7.77
C ASP A 118 23.30 11.41 7.28
N PHE A 119 22.15 12.05 7.43
CA PHE A 119 20.85 11.47 7.10
C PHE A 119 20.69 11.20 5.59
N LEU A 120 21.14 12.14 4.74
CA LEU A 120 20.97 12.03 3.30
C LEU A 120 21.89 10.94 2.73
N GLU A 121 23.12 10.86 3.22
CA GLU A 121 24.06 9.80 2.90
C GLU A 121 23.54 8.43 3.32
N ALA A 122 23.01 8.31 4.55
CA ALA A 122 22.41 7.07 5.02
C ALA A 122 21.25 6.61 4.12
N GLN A 123 20.33 7.50 3.74
CA GLN A 123 19.23 7.16 2.84
C GLN A 123 19.69 6.83 1.41
N ALA A 124 20.68 7.54 0.90
CA ALA A 124 21.26 7.27 -0.42
C ALA A 124 21.87 5.87 -0.47
N ARG A 125 22.62 5.47 0.56
CA ARG A 125 23.20 4.14 0.69
C ARG A 125 22.14 3.04 0.84
N GLN A 126 21.10 3.28 1.64
CA GLN A 126 19.96 2.35 1.74
C GLN A 126 19.26 2.14 0.39
N LEU A 127 19.01 3.21 -0.35
CA LEU A 127 18.39 3.13 -1.67
C LEU A 127 19.28 2.42 -2.68
N ALA A 128 20.58 2.67 -2.65
CA ALA A 128 21.55 1.98 -3.49
C ALA A 128 21.56 0.46 -3.19
N ALA A 129 21.61 0.09 -1.91
CA ALA A 129 21.63 -1.29 -1.47
C ALA A 129 20.31 -2.03 -1.82
N PHE A 130 19.16 -1.37 -1.65
CA PHE A 130 17.86 -1.88 -2.11
C PHE A 130 17.88 -2.17 -3.61
N ARG A 131 18.34 -1.22 -4.43
CA ARG A 131 18.38 -1.36 -5.90
C ARG A 131 19.34 -2.46 -6.34
N ALA A 132 20.52 -2.54 -5.73
CA ALA A 132 21.53 -3.55 -6.03
C ALA A 132 21.03 -4.97 -5.70
N ALA A 133 20.15 -5.11 -4.73
CA ALA A 133 19.60 -6.38 -4.29
C ALA A 133 18.39 -6.85 -5.10
N LEU A 134 17.88 -6.06 -6.06
CA LEU A 134 16.66 -6.41 -6.79
C LEU A 134 16.86 -7.63 -7.72
N PRO A 135 15.85 -8.52 -7.82
CA PRO A 135 15.81 -9.53 -8.86
C PRO A 135 15.86 -8.90 -10.26
N ALA A 136 16.51 -9.60 -11.20
CA ALA A 136 16.57 -9.16 -12.60
C ALA A 136 15.16 -8.92 -13.18
N GLY A 137 15.00 -7.83 -13.92
CA GLY A 137 13.72 -7.44 -14.52
C GLY A 137 12.69 -6.84 -13.54
N ARG A 138 12.99 -6.77 -12.24
CA ARG A 138 12.09 -6.15 -11.26
C ARG A 138 12.21 -4.62 -11.30
N SER A 139 11.09 -3.95 -11.54
CA SER A 139 10.96 -2.48 -11.43
C SER A 139 10.05 -2.10 -10.25
N PRO A 140 10.57 -2.07 -9.01
CA PRO A 140 9.77 -1.72 -7.84
C PRO A 140 9.54 -0.21 -7.75
N ARG A 141 8.56 0.19 -6.94
CA ARG A 141 8.33 1.59 -6.59
C ARG A 141 9.08 1.95 -5.31
N VAL A 142 9.48 3.21 -5.21
CA VAL A 142 10.11 3.78 -4.02
C VAL A 142 9.34 5.01 -3.59
N ALA A 143 9.03 5.11 -2.31
CA ALA A 143 8.33 6.25 -1.71
C ALA A 143 9.09 6.75 -0.48
N ALA A 144 9.01 8.06 -0.25
CA ALA A 144 9.66 8.73 0.85
C ALA A 144 8.62 9.44 1.73
N GLY A 145 8.47 8.98 2.97
CA GLY A 145 7.65 9.66 3.97
C GLY A 145 8.40 10.88 4.53
N ARG A 146 7.79 12.06 4.42
CA ARG A 146 8.36 13.33 4.87
C ARG A 146 7.37 14.12 5.71
N VAL A 147 7.87 14.74 6.76
CA VAL A 147 7.17 15.83 7.46
C VAL A 147 7.54 17.12 6.73
N ILE A 148 6.52 17.80 6.21
CA ILE A 148 6.67 19.04 5.46
C ILE A 148 5.89 20.12 6.21
N VAL A 149 6.56 21.24 6.49
CA VAL A 149 5.92 22.43 7.07
C VAL A 149 5.99 23.56 6.04
N PRO A 150 4.88 23.90 5.37
CA PRO A 150 4.82 25.05 4.46
C PRO A 150 4.90 26.35 5.27
N THR A 151 5.78 27.26 4.88
CA THR A 151 5.96 28.56 5.59
C THR A 151 5.58 29.77 4.75
N ASP A 152 5.06 29.56 3.54
CA ASP A 152 4.59 30.64 2.70
C ASP A 152 3.35 31.30 3.32
N GLY A 153 3.42 32.61 3.54
CA GLY A 153 2.38 33.35 4.26
C GLY A 153 2.43 33.21 5.78
N ALA A 154 3.35 32.42 6.35
CA ALA A 154 3.57 32.38 7.79
C ALA A 154 4.11 33.74 8.27
N ASP A 155 3.64 34.22 9.42
CA ASP A 155 4.19 35.41 10.05
C ASP A 155 5.60 35.15 10.61
N LYS A 156 6.27 36.22 11.03
CA LYS A 156 7.65 36.14 11.54
C LYS A 156 7.77 35.18 12.73
N HIS A 157 6.83 35.25 13.68
CA HIS A 157 6.84 34.42 14.88
C HIS A 157 6.69 32.92 14.55
N THR A 158 5.81 32.57 13.62
CA THR A 158 5.59 31.19 13.17
C THR A 158 6.81 30.63 12.45
N ARG A 159 7.48 31.44 11.61
CA ARG A 159 8.72 31.02 10.95
C ARG A 159 9.83 30.76 11.95
N GLU A 160 10.04 31.68 12.90
CA GLU A 160 11.04 31.53 13.95
C GLU A 160 10.80 30.26 14.77
N ASN A 161 9.57 30.00 15.21
CA ASN A 161 9.23 28.77 15.93
C ASN A 161 9.45 27.51 15.07
N THR A 162 9.10 27.56 13.77
CA THR A 162 9.26 26.44 12.83
C THR A 162 10.72 26.17 12.46
N GLU A 163 11.59 27.18 12.49
CA GLU A 163 13.03 27.02 12.29
C GLU A 163 13.71 26.42 13.53
N ILE A 164 13.21 26.74 14.73
CA ILE A 164 13.73 26.25 16.02
C ILE A 164 13.29 24.80 16.31
N MET A 165 12.03 24.45 16.04
CA MET A 165 11.46 23.12 16.36
C MET A 165 12.21 21.91 15.75
N PRO A 166 12.65 21.92 14.47
CA PRO A 166 13.41 20.83 13.89
C PRO A 166 14.74 20.60 14.59
N GLN A 167 15.44 21.65 15.02
CA GLN A 167 16.77 21.52 15.64
C GLN A 167 16.67 20.97 17.06
N ALA A 168 15.72 21.47 17.86
CA ALA A 168 15.50 21.02 19.24
C ALA A 168 15.04 19.55 19.29
N GLY A 169 13.99 19.20 18.54
CA GLY A 169 13.42 17.85 18.53
C GLY A 169 14.31 16.77 17.91
N MET A 170 15.25 17.16 17.04
CA MET A 170 16.18 16.24 16.38
C MET A 170 17.29 15.73 17.30
N SER A 171 17.73 16.57 18.27
CA SER A 171 18.74 16.20 19.28
C SER A 171 18.21 15.24 20.36
N GLU A 172 16.93 15.36 20.72
CA GLU A 172 16.30 14.54 21.75
C GLU A 172 15.88 13.17 21.18
N ARG A 173 15.36 13.14 19.94
CA ARG A 173 14.96 11.89 19.25
C ARG A 173 16.15 11.02 18.83
N SER A 174 17.33 11.60 18.59
CA SER A 174 18.55 10.83 18.36
C SER A 174 19.01 10.06 19.61
N ARG A 175 18.66 10.54 20.82
CA ARG A 175 19.04 9.93 22.11
C ARG A 175 18.08 8.80 22.55
N LEU A 176 16.80 8.91 22.21
CA LEU A 176 15.74 8.00 22.68
C LEU A 176 15.81 6.55 22.17
N ARG A 177 16.67 6.21 21.19
CA ARG A 177 16.66 4.87 20.55
C ARG A 177 17.75 3.89 20.97
N GLY A 178 18.69 4.24 21.86
CA GLY A 178 19.78 3.34 22.31
C GLY A 178 20.77 2.88 21.21
N ARG A 179 20.41 3.06 19.94
CA ARG A 179 21.23 3.05 18.73
C ARG A 179 20.98 4.37 18.02
N ALA A 180 22.04 5.01 17.50
CA ALA A 180 21.95 6.31 16.84
C ALA A 180 20.83 6.30 15.80
N ALA A 181 19.79 7.10 16.02
CA ALA A 181 18.71 7.28 15.07
C ALA A 181 18.79 8.70 14.52
N ARG A 182 18.67 8.85 13.19
CA ARG A 182 18.82 10.12 12.50
C ARG A 182 17.48 10.54 11.94
N PHE A 183 17.19 11.84 12.02
CA PHE A 183 15.90 12.42 11.66
C PHE A 183 16.09 13.56 10.65
N SER A 184 15.08 13.85 9.84
CA SER A 184 15.06 15.05 9.00
C SER A 184 13.63 15.57 8.83
N VAL A 185 13.47 16.90 8.90
CA VAL A 185 12.25 17.63 8.53
C VAL A 185 12.58 18.47 7.31
N ALA A 186 11.70 18.46 6.30
CA ALA A 186 11.82 19.37 5.17
C ALA A 186 11.00 20.64 5.46
N ILE A 187 11.68 21.77 5.66
CA ILE A 187 11.03 23.09 5.64
C ILE A 187 10.94 23.53 4.19
N TRP A 188 9.75 23.97 3.75
CA TRP A 188 9.53 24.36 2.37
C TRP A 188 8.95 25.78 2.30
N SER A 189 9.60 26.63 1.49
CA SER A 189 9.08 27.94 1.07
C SER A 189 9.22 28.09 -0.45
N ALA A 190 8.16 28.55 -1.11
CA ALA A 190 8.12 28.81 -2.55
C ALA A 190 9.19 29.83 -3.01
N ALA A 191 9.65 30.73 -2.12
CA ALA A 191 10.63 31.77 -2.47
C ALA A 191 12.00 31.22 -2.90
N GLN A 192 12.33 29.96 -2.59
CA GLN A 192 13.61 29.34 -2.96
C GLN A 192 13.67 28.76 -4.38
N THR A 193 12.61 28.88 -5.19
CA THR A 193 12.58 28.37 -6.58
C THR A 193 12.94 29.40 -7.67
N ARG A 194 13.90 30.29 -7.41
CA ARG A 194 14.66 30.96 -8.48
C ARG A 194 16.12 30.54 -8.46
N SER A 195 16.37 29.30 -8.89
CA SER A 195 17.69 28.89 -9.35
C SER A 195 17.69 28.83 -10.87
N SER A 196 18.54 29.66 -11.46
CA SER A 196 18.84 29.74 -12.89
C SER A 196 19.60 28.48 -13.33
N LYS A 197 18.87 27.48 -13.80
CA LYS A 197 19.25 26.54 -14.89
C LYS A 197 18.18 25.45 -14.95
N GLY A 198 17.59 25.28 -16.13
CA GLY A 198 16.48 24.39 -16.38
C GLY A 198 16.80 22.96 -15.95
N CYS A 199 16.08 22.49 -14.94
CA CYS A 199 15.87 21.07 -14.66
C CYS A 199 14.47 20.94 -14.08
N SER A 200 13.59 20.32 -14.85
CA SER A 200 12.21 20.03 -14.46
C SER A 200 12.22 18.97 -13.35
N PRO A 201 11.70 19.23 -12.14
CA PRO A 201 11.31 18.14 -11.26
C PRO A 201 9.90 17.74 -11.67
N THR A 202 9.75 16.52 -12.20
CA THR A 202 8.44 15.87 -12.32
C THR A 202 7.93 15.55 -10.92
N VAL A 203 7.47 16.59 -10.22
CA VAL A 203 6.47 16.47 -9.16
C VAL A 203 5.20 16.06 -9.88
N PHE A 204 4.49 15.07 -9.34
CA PHE A 204 3.15 14.71 -9.78
C PHE A 204 2.21 15.89 -9.47
N CYS A 205 2.26 16.90 -10.33
CA CYS A 205 1.37 18.03 -10.33
C CYS A 205 0.12 17.54 -11.06
N ALA A 206 -0.96 17.32 -10.31
CA ALA A 206 -2.28 17.25 -10.91
C ALA A 206 -2.46 18.57 -11.68
N ARG A 207 -2.41 18.49 -13.02
CA ARG A 207 -2.71 19.62 -13.91
C ARG A 207 -4.13 20.08 -13.60
N SER A 208 -4.25 21.13 -12.80
CA SER A 208 -5.36 22.05 -12.88
C SER A 208 -5.14 22.87 -14.15
N ALA A 209 -5.78 22.45 -15.22
CA ALA A 209 -6.06 23.36 -16.32
C ALA A 209 -7.15 24.32 -15.81
N ASN A 210 -6.81 25.59 -15.64
CA ASN A 210 -7.61 26.61 -16.29
C ASN A 210 -6.92 27.96 -16.39
N SER A 211 -6.76 28.38 -17.65
CA SER A 211 -6.90 29.75 -18.12
C SER A 211 -8.13 30.43 -17.51
N GLY A 212 -8.01 31.72 -17.26
CA GLY A 212 -9.08 32.54 -16.71
C GLY A 212 -10.36 32.52 -17.54
N SER A 213 -11.49 32.45 -16.86
CA SER A 213 -12.65 33.33 -17.09
C SER A 213 -13.75 33.00 -16.09
N SER A 214 -14.44 34.07 -15.75
CA SER A 214 -15.58 34.30 -14.89
C SER A 214 -16.77 33.33 -15.03
N CYS A 215 -17.55 33.31 -13.93
CA CYS A 215 -19.01 33.11 -13.84
C CYS A 215 -19.56 31.69 -13.55
N PRO A 216 -20.74 31.62 -12.86
CA PRO A 216 -20.90 30.81 -11.67
C PRO A 216 -22.01 29.74 -11.76
N MET A 217 -22.16 29.02 -10.64
CA MET A 217 -23.38 28.37 -10.13
C MET A 217 -23.83 27.02 -10.73
N ASN A 218 -24.13 26.14 -9.76
CA ASN A 218 -25.20 25.15 -9.71
C ASN A 218 -25.05 23.78 -10.39
N LEU A 219 -24.99 22.81 -9.47
CA LEU A 219 -25.75 21.56 -9.40
C LEU A 219 -25.37 20.37 -10.30
N LEU A 220 -25.74 19.22 -9.72
CA LEU A 220 -26.07 17.95 -10.34
C LEU A 220 -24.94 16.93 -10.49
N TRP A 221 -24.90 16.05 -9.49
CA TRP A 221 -24.48 14.67 -9.63
C TRP A 221 -25.23 14.02 -10.81
N ARG A 222 -24.51 13.68 -11.87
CA ARG A 222 -24.97 12.77 -12.92
C ARG A 222 -23.93 11.67 -13.12
N SER A 223 -24.33 10.46 -12.78
CA SER A 223 -23.72 9.24 -13.28
C SER A 223 -23.85 9.20 -14.81
N THR A 224 -22.79 8.79 -15.50
CA THR A 224 -22.90 8.34 -16.88
C THR A 224 -22.30 6.94 -17.06
N PRO A 225 -22.95 6.07 -17.87
CA PRO A 225 -22.60 4.67 -18.01
C PRO A 225 -21.56 4.46 -19.13
N ARG A 226 -20.77 3.39 -19.00
CA ARG A 226 -19.91 2.88 -20.07
C ARG A 226 -20.75 2.43 -21.27
N SER A 227 -20.46 2.97 -22.44
CA SER A 227 -20.92 2.46 -23.73
C SER A 227 -19.87 1.49 -24.30
N SER A 228 -20.32 0.26 -24.59
CA SER A 228 -19.62 -0.70 -25.45
C SER A 228 -20.24 -0.63 -26.86
N PRO A 229 -19.47 -0.75 -27.96
CA PRO A 229 -20.05 -0.72 -29.29
C PRO A 229 -20.58 -2.11 -29.69
N ILE A 230 -21.89 -2.18 -29.91
CA ILE A 230 -22.57 -3.30 -30.60
C ILE A 230 -22.53 -3.01 -32.11
N SER A 231 -21.98 -3.94 -32.87
CA SER A 231 -22.02 -3.94 -34.33
C SER A 231 -23.42 -4.32 -34.84
N ARG A 232 -23.91 -3.52 -35.79
CA ARG A 232 -25.21 -3.66 -36.46
C ARG A 232 -25.27 -4.96 -37.28
N ARG A 233 -26.18 -5.88 -36.94
CA ARG A 233 -26.67 -6.93 -37.87
C ARG A 233 -27.94 -6.46 -38.55
N ARG A 234 -27.96 -6.57 -39.89
CA ARG A 234 -29.05 -6.21 -40.78
C ARG A 234 -30.26 -7.15 -40.63
N SER A 235 -31.40 -6.60 -41.02
CA SER A 235 -32.78 -7.10 -41.10
C SER A 235 -32.99 -8.52 -41.64
N ARG A 236 -33.98 -9.20 -41.04
CA ARG A 236 -34.63 -10.46 -41.46
C ARG A 236 -35.37 -10.33 -42.81
N PRO A 237 -35.72 -11.48 -43.42
CA PRO A 237 -37.13 -11.77 -43.69
C PRO A 237 -37.63 -13.04 -42.99
N ARG A 238 -38.97 -13.13 -42.87
CA ARG A 238 -39.76 -14.16 -42.19
C ARG A 238 -39.81 -15.48 -42.97
N SER A 239 -39.86 -16.60 -42.26
CA SER A 239 -40.65 -17.79 -42.63
C SER A 239 -40.95 -18.64 -41.39
N ALA A 240 -42.08 -19.34 -41.44
CA ALA A 240 -42.78 -20.02 -40.36
C ALA A 240 -42.11 -21.32 -39.87
N GLY A 241 -42.44 -21.75 -38.65
CA GLY A 241 -42.01 -23.04 -38.10
C GLY A 241 -42.42 -23.24 -36.65
N SER A 242 -43.40 -24.12 -36.45
CA SER A 242 -43.98 -24.64 -35.22
C SER A 242 -43.00 -25.18 -34.16
N GLY A 243 -43.41 -25.14 -32.88
CA GLY A 243 -43.20 -26.30 -31.99
C GLY A 243 -42.65 -26.06 -30.58
N ARG A 244 -43.56 -26.19 -29.60
CA ARG A 244 -43.39 -26.77 -28.24
C ARG A 244 -42.38 -26.16 -27.24
N SER A 245 -42.94 -25.61 -26.16
CA SER A 245 -42.30 -25.45 -24.84
C SER A 245 -42.15 -26.80 -24.12
N PRO A 246 -41.02 -27.08 -23.43
CA PRO A 246 -40.97 -28.16 -22.44
C PRO A 246 -41.40 -27.66 -21.05
N LYS A 247 -42.24 -28.47 -20.41
CA LYS A 247 -42.76 -28.32 -19.05
C LYS A 247 -41.66 -28.53 -18.01
N ILE A 248 -41.68 -27.73 -16.95
CA ILE A 248 -40.96 -27.94 -15.68
C ILE A 248 -41.74 -28.98 -14.86
N PRO A 249 -41.13 -30.04 -14.29
CA PRO A 249 -41.81 -30.89 -13.33
C PRO A 249 -41.76 -30.27 -11.93
N SER A 250 -42.92 -30.15 -11.31
CA SER A 250 -43.17 -29.81 -9.90
C SER A 250 -42.76 -30.94 -8.97
N ILE A 251 -42.01 -30.62 -7.90
CA ILE A 251 -41.69 -31.52 -6.78
C ILE A 251 -42.83 -31.44 -5.75
N PRO A 252 -43.43 -32.57 -5.30
CA PRO A 252 -44.39 -32.55 -4.21
C PRO A 252 -43.70 -32.54 -2.85
N GLY A 253 -44.20 -31.71 -1.94
CA GLY A 253 -43.78 -31.62 -0.56
C GLY A 253 -44.08 -32.91 0.22
N LYS A 254 -43.23 -33.20 1.20
CA LYS A 254 -43.52 -34.18 2.25
C LYS A 254 -43.77 -33.45 3.56
N HIS A 255 -44.94 -33.75 4.10
CA HIS A 255 -45.41 -33.42 5.43
C HIS A 255 -44.59 -34.11 6.52
N SER A 256 -44.54 -33.41 7.65
CA SER A 256 -44.35 -33.90 9.01
C SER A 256 -45.15 -35.15 9.34
N HIS A 257 -44.55 -36.09 10.07
CA HIS A 257 -45.16 -36.80 11.20
C HIS A 257 -44.08 -37.52 12.03
N ASP A 258 -44.25 -37.39 13.35
CA ASP A 258 -43.68 -38.08 14.52
C ASP A 258 -42.20 -37.88 14.88
#